data_AF-A0A382AVR5-F1
#
_entry.id   AF-A0A382AVR5-F1
#
_cell.length_a   1.000
_cell.length_b   1.000
_cell.length_c   1.000
_cell.angle_alpha   90.00
_cell.angle_beta   90.00
_cell.angle_gamma   90.00
#
_symmetry.space_group_name_H-M   'P 1'
#
loop_
_entity.id
_entity.type
_entity.pdbx_description
1 polymer ?
#
loop_
_entity_poly.entity_id
_entity_poly.type
_entity_poly.pdbx_seq_one_letter_code
_entity_poly.pdbx_strand_id
1 'polypeptide(L)'
;MFNITITPTYIGCPAMSFIKEEIIYNMESQGVINYQIKTSLAPPWTTDWMSEGVKAKLKDAGIAPPSKNVICPQCDSMEVEVISNFGSTACKALYKCLSCAEPFHHFKQF
;
A
#
# COMPACT_ATOMS: atom_id res chain seq x y z
N MET A 1 -13.13 -19.92 17.15
CA MET A 1 -13.67 -18.90 16.24
C MET A 1 -12.67 -17.76 16.16
N PHE A 2 -12.03 -17.54 15.00
CA PHE A 2 -11.11 -16.42 14.78
C PHE A 2 -11.88 -15.16 14.38
N ASN A 3 -11.56 -14.03 15.00
CA ASN A 3 -12.10 -12.72 14.60
C ASN A 3 -11.01 -11.95 13.87
N ILE A 4 -11.23 -11.67 12.59
CA ILE A 4 -10.27 -11.00 11.71
C ILE A 4 -10.86 -9.66 11.32
N THR A 5 -10.12 -8.59 11.61
CA THR A 5 -10.49 -7.24 11.20
C THR A 5 -9.50 -6.79 10.13
N ILE A 6 -10.03 -6.37 8.98
CA ILE A 6 -9.26 -5.74 7.91
C ILE A 6 -9.71 -4.29 7.76
N THR A 7 -8.82 -3.41 7.34
CA THR A 7 -9.13 -2.00 7.09
C THR A 7 -8.44 -1.55 5.80
N PRO A 8 -9.13 -0.80 4.93
CA PRO A 8 -8.54 -0.36 3.68
C PRO A 8 -7.57 0.80 3.90
N THR A 9 -6.55 0.91 3.06
CA THR A 9 -5.67 2.09 3.00
C THR A 9 -6.43 3.39 2.74
N TYR A 10 -7.53 3.33 1.98
CA TYR A 10 -8.42 4.46 1.72
C TYR A 10 -9.87 3.99 1.54
N ILE A 11 -10.83 4.88 1.83
CA ILE A 11 -12.25 4.57 1.67
C ILE A 11 -12.57 4.26 0.21
N GLY A 12 -13.20 3.11 -0.05
CA GLY A 12 -13.54 2.67 -1.41
C GLY A 12 -12.41 1.98 -2.15
N CYS A 13 -11.40 1.44 -1.45
CA CYS A 13 -10.37 0.62 -2.07
C CYS A 13 -10.98 -0.62 -2.76
N PRO A 14 -10.83 -0.77 -4.09
CA PRO A 14 -11.44 -1.88 -4.83
C PRO A 14 -10.76 -3.22 -4.53
N ALA A 15 -9.54 -3.22 -3.99
CA ALA A 15 -8.81 -4.44 -3.64
C ALA A 15 -9.38 -5.17 -2.41
N MET A 16 -10.32 -4.56 -1.66
CA MET A 16 -10.82 -5.14 -0.41
C MET A 16 -11.59 -6.44 -0.58
N SER A 17 -12.35 -6.60 -1.67
CA SER A 17 -13.04 -7.87 -1.97
C SER A 17 -12.02 -8.98 -2.23
N PHE A 18 -11.05 -8.71 -3.10
CA PHE A 18 -9.96 -9.64 -3.43
C PHE A 18 -9.15 -10.04 -2.18
N ILE A 19 -8.74 -9.07 -1.34
CA ILE A 19 -8.02 -9.36 -0.09
C ILE A 19 -8.85 -10.27 0.83
N LYS A 20 -10.16 -10.02 0.95
CA LYS A 20 -11.04 -10.84 1.78
C LYS A 20 -11.14 -12.27 1.23
N GLU A 21 -11.30 -12.43 -0.07
CA GLU A 21 -11.36 -13.73 -0.75
C GLU A 21 -10.06 -14.53 -0.58
N GLU A 22 -8.91 -13.87 -0.73
CA GLU A 22 -7.60 -14.50 -0.53
C GLU A 22 -7.40 -14.95 0.92
N ILE A 23 -7.83 -14.15 1.91
CA ILE A 23 -7.79 -14.56 3.32
C ILE A 23 -8.65 -15.81 3.53
N ILE A 24 -9.88 -15.82 3.02
CA ILE A 24 -10.81 -16.97 3.10
C ILE A 24 -10.15 -18.21 2.50
N TYR A 25 -9.67 -18.11 1.26
CA TYR A 25 -9.05 -19.20 0.53
C TYR A 25 -7.87 -19.80 1.30
N ASN A 26 -6.94 -18.95 1.75
CA ASN A 26 -5.76 -19.42 2.48
C ASN A 26 -6.12 -20.06 3.82
N MET A 27 -7.09 -19.51 4.56
CA MET A 27 -7.55 -20.08 5.83
C MET A 27 -8.19 -21.46 5.64
N GLU A 28 -9.10 -21.57 4.68
CA GLU A 28 -9.81 -22.83 4.41
C GLU A 28 -8.87 -23.90 3.84
N SER A 29 -7.87 -23.52 3.03
CA SER A 29 -6.83 -24.44 2.55
C SER A 29 -6.00 -25.07 3.68
N GLN A 30 -5.94 -24.40 4.84
CA GLN A 30 -5.27 -24.88 6.05
C GLN A 30 -6.24 -25.54 7.05
N GLY A 31 -7.50 -25.75 6.66
CA GLY A 31 -8.53 -26.37 7.51
C GLY A 31 -9.15 -25.44 8.55
N VAL A 32 -8.91 -24.14 8.48
CA VAL A 32 -9.49 -23.16 9.40
C VAL A 32 -10.86 -22.71 8.91
N ILE A 33 -11.93 -23.30 9.45
CA ILE A 33 -13.31 -23.06 8.99
C ILE A 33 -14.18 -22.25 9.96
N ASN A 34 -13.69 -21.97 11.17
CA ASN A 34 -14.44 -21.24 12.20
C ASN A 34 -13.87 -19.82 12.36
N TYR A 35 -14.30 -18.89 11.51
CA TYR A 35 -13.83 -17.51 11.49
C TYR A 35 -14.92 -16.49 11.12
N GLN A 36 -14.68 -15.22 11.46
CA GLN A 36 -15.47 -14.07 11.02
C GLN A 36 -14.53 -12.96 10.56
N ILE A 37 -14.67 -12.51 9.31
CA ILE A 37 -13.93 -11.38 8.76
C ILE A 37 -14.82 -10.14 8.72
N LYS A 38 -14.35 -9.04 9.30
CA LYS A 38 -15.02 -7.74 9.29
C LYS A 38 -14.11 -6.68 8.69
N THR A 39 -14.70 -5.78 7.91
CA THR A 39 -14.01 -4.55 7.49
C THR A 39 -14.31 -3.45 8.48
N SER A 40 -13.28 -2.84 9.07
CA SER A 40 -13.41 -1.64 9.91
C SER A 40 -12.83 -0.42 9.20
N LEU A 41 -13.43 0.75 9.40
CA LEU A 41 -12.87 2.03 8.99
C LEU A 41 -12.30 2.83 10.17
N ALA A 42 -12.45 2.31 11.39
CA ALA A 42 -12.00 2.93 12.64
C ALA A 42 -11.18 1.94 13.49
N PRO A 43 -9.96 2.30 13.93
CA PRO A 43 -9.22 3.50 13.52
C PRO A 43 -8.89 3.47 12.01
N PRO A 44 -8.67 4.65 11.38
CA PRO A 44 -8.24 4.69 9.99
C PRO A 44 -6.89 3.99 9.85
N TRP A 45 -6.67 3.36 8.69
CA TRP A 45 -5.37 2.81 8.35
C TRP A 45 -4.32 3.92 8.32
N THR A 46 -3.12 3.64 8.84
CA THR A 46 -1.99 4.57 8.81
C THR A 46 -0.72 3.88 8.33
N THR A 47 0.13 4.67 7.68
CA THR A 47 1.47 4.25 7.26
C THR A 47 2.37 3.84 8.42
N ASP A 48 2.07 4.26 9.66
CA ASP A 48 2.80 3.85 10.86
C ASP A 48 2.72 2.34 11.14
N TRP A 49 1.72 1.65 10.59
CA TRP A 49 1.58 0.19 10.73
C TRP A 49 2.47 -0.60 9.75
N MET A 50 3.15 0.07 8.82
CA MET A 50 4.07 -0.57 7.88
C MET A 50 5.43 -0.78 8.52
N SER A 51 5.92 -2.03 8.48
CA SER A 51 7.29 -2.32 8.90
C SER A 51 8.32 -1.79 7.90
N GLU A 52 9.56 -1.59 8.35
CA GLU A 52 10.67 -1.21 7.47
C GLU A 52 10.89 -2.21 6.34
N GLY A 53 10.66 -3.51 6.58
CA GLY A 53 10.71 -4.54 5.54
C GLY A 53 9.65 -4.36 4.45
N VAL A 54 8.47 -3.84 4.78
CA VAL A 54 7.44 -3.51 3.78
C VAL A 54 7.87 -2.29 2.96
N LYS A 55 8.45 -1.27 3.60
CA LYS A 55 8.97 -0.08 2.90
C LYS A 55 10.11 -0.42 1.94
N ALA A 56 11.01 -1.31 2.36
CA ALA A 56 12.08 -1.83 1.51
C ALA A 56 11.52 -2.56 0.27
N LYS A 57 10.55 -3.47 0.46
CA LYS A 57 9.89 -4.17 -0.65
C LYS A 57 9.17 -3.25 -1.63
N LEU A 58 8.61 -2.12 -1.16
CA LEU A 58 8.05 -1.11 -2.05
C LEU A 58 9.14 -0.49 -2.93
N LYS A 59 10.26 -0.08 -2.32
CA LYS A 59 11.41 0.49 -3.04
C LYS A 59 11.95 -0.50 -4.08
N ASP A 60 12.15 -1.76 -3.70
CA ASP A 60 12.61 -2.83 -4.60
C ASP A 60 11.66 -3.05 -5.78
N ALA A 61 10.35 -2.85 -5.57
CA ALA A 61 9.33 -2.89 -6.62
C ALA A 61 9.25 -1.60 -7.47
N GLY A 62 10.17 -0.64 -7.27
CA GLY A 62 10.18 0.64 -7.98
C GLY A 62 9.09 1.61 -7.51
N ILE A 63 8.52 1.41 -6.32
CA ILE A 63 7.52 2.29 -5.72
C ILE A 63 8.18 3.07 -4.57
N ALA A 64 8.16 4.39 -4.62
CA ALA A 64 8.66 5.21 -3.52
C ALA A 64 7.81 4.95 -2.26
N PRO A 65 8.40 4.46 -1.15
CA PRO A 65 7.68 4.23 0.09
C PRO A 65 7.14 5.55 0.68
N PRO A 66 6.17 5.49 1.62
CA PRO A 66 5.70 6.67 2.31
C PRO A 66 6.81 7.27 3.18
N SER A 67 7.08 8.56 2.99
CA SER A 67 8.11 9.32 3.69
C SER A 67 7.81 10.82 3.62
N LYS A 68 8.36 11.60 4.57
CA LYS A 68 8.18 13.06 4.60
C LYS A 68 8.65 13.75 3.31
N ASN A 69 9.76 13.28 2.75
CA ASN A 69 10.28 13.71 1.46
C ASN A 69 10.22 12.52 0.51
N VAL A 70 9.64 12.70 -0.68
CA VAL A 70 9.57 11.63 -1.68
C VAL A 70 10.95 11.46 -2.32
N ILE A 71 11.44 10.22 -2.31
CA ILE A 71 12.75 9.86 -2.86
C ILE A 71 12.53 8.92 -4.05
N CYS A 72 13.25 9.15 -5.14
CA CYS A 72 13.20 8.28 -6.30
C CYS A 72 13.67 6.87 -5.91
N PRO A 73 12.87 5.81 -6.15
CA PRO A 73 13.24 4.46 -5.75
C PRO A 73 14.35 3.85 -6.62
N GLN A 74 14.65 4.47 -7.77
CA GLN A 74 15.65 3.99 -8.74
C GLN A 74 17.06 4.52 -8.47
N CYS A 75 17.19 5.80 -8.11
CA CYS A 75 18.48 6.49 -8.01
C CYS A 75 18.70 7.24 -6.69
N ASP A 76 17.74 7.16 -5.75
CA ASP A 76 17.78 7.82 -4.44
C ASP A 76 17.82 9.36 -4.47
N SER A 77 17.56 9.99 -5.63
CA SER A 77 17.42 11.44 -5.73
C SER A 77 16.15 11.96 -5.05
N MET A 78 16.26 13.12 -4.40
CA MET A 78 15.14 13.91 -3.89
C MET A 78 14.60 14.93 -4.91
N GLU A 79 15.26 15.07 -6.06
CA GLU A 79 14.81 15.95 -7.14
C GLU A 79 13.68 15.27 -7.91
N VAL A 80 12.47 15.39 -7.39
CA VAL A 80 11.28 14.74 -7.93
C VAL A 80 10.14 15.74 -8.05
N GLU A 81 9.31 15.57 -9.06
CA GLU A 81 8.12 16.38 -9.29
C GLU A 81 6.86 15.50 -9.33
N VAL A 82 5.76 16.02 -8.80
CA VAL A 82 4.43 15.39 -8.94
C VAL A 82 3.96 15.59 -10.37
N ILE A 83 3.67 14.48 -11.05
CA ILE A 83 2.90 14.50 -12.31
C ILE A 83 1.40 14.50 -12.00
N SER A 84 0.98 13.64 -11.06
CA SER A 84 -0.42 13.49 -10.69
C SER A 84 -0.55 13.04 -9.23
N ASN A 85 -1.51 13.63 -8.49
CA ASN A 85 -1.88 13.19 -7.14
C ASN A 85 -2.56 11.80 -7.12
N PHE A 86 -2.84 11.23 -8.28
CA PHE A 86 -3.43 9.91 -8.49
C PHE A 86 -2.53 9.07 -9.40
N GLY A 87 -2.21 7.86 -8.95
CA GLY A 87 -1.49 6.85 -9.72
C GLY A 87 -2.41 5.73 -10.20
N SER A 88 -1.87 4.51 -10.26
CA SER A 88 -2.62 3.30 -10.59
C SER A 88 -3.73 2.95 -9.58
N THR A 89 -3.60 3.43 -8.34
CA THR A 89 -4.60 3.32 -7.28
C THR A 89 -4.68 4.63 -6.51
N ALA A 90 -5.79 4.89 -5.81
CA ALA A 90 -5.94 6.14 -5.08
C ALA A 90 -5.01 6.26 -3.86
N CYS A 91 -4.38 5.17 -3.41
CA CYS A 91 -3.31 5.23 -2.41
C CYS A 91 -1.93 5.56 -2.97
N LYS A 92 -1.79 5.67 -4.29
CA LYS A 92 -0.55 6.04 -4.97
C LYS A 92 -0.70 7.38 -5.69
N ALA A 93 0.39 8.11 -5.79
CA ALA A 93 0.57 9.26 -6.67
C ALA A 93 1.61 8.92 -7.74
N LEU A 94 1.65 9.69 -8.83
CA LEU A 94 2.61 9.53 -9.91
C LEU A 94 3.62 10.68 -9.88
N TYR A 95 4.90 10.34 -9.85
CA TYR A 95 6.03 11.27 -9.80
C TYR A 95 6.97 11.01 -10.96
N LYS A 96 7.83 11.99 -11.24
CA LYS A 96 8.99 11.86 -12.12
C LYS A 96 10.24 12.32 -11.40
N CYS A 97 11.32 11.56 -11.53
CA CYS A 97 12.63 12.01 -11.07
C CYS A 97 13.27 12.92 -12.11
N LEU A 98 13.82 14.05 -11.66
CA LEU A 98 14.54 15.00 -12.53
C LEU A 98 15.97 14.55 -12.80
N SER A 99 16.59 13.79 -11.89
CA SER A 99 17.97 13.33 -12.04
C SER A 99 18.11 12.12 -12.97
N CYS A 100 17.22 11.11 -12.88
CA CYS A 100 17.27 9.93 -13.76
C CYS A 100 16.14 9.89 -14.82
N ALA A 101 15.25 10.89 -14.86
CA ALA A 101 14.10 10.98 -15.76
C ALA A 101 13.02 9.89 -15.61
N GLU A 102 13.20 8.88 -14.75
CA GLU A 102 12.25 7.79 -14.56
C GLU A 102 10.93 8.24 -13.92
N PRO A 103 9.77 7.85 -14.48
CA PRO A 103 8.49 7.97 -13.79
C PRO A 103 8.34 6.85 -12.76
N PHE A 104 7.75 7.16 -11.60
CA PHE A 104 7.51 6.16 -10.57
C PHE A 104 6.26 6.47 -9.75
N HIS A 105 5.72 5.44 -9.10
CA HIS A 105 4.64 5.63 -8.15
C HIS A 105 5.20 5.95 -6.75
N HIS A 106 4.57 6.90 -6.07
CA HIS A 106 4.77 7.12 -4.63
C HIS A 106 3.56 6.59 -3.87
N PHE A 107 3.79 5.72 -2.89
CA PHE A 107 2.75 5.31 -1.95
C PHE A 107 2.51 6.43 -0.94
N LYS A 108 1.31 7.02 -0.96
CA LYS A 108 1.01 8.23 -0.18
C LYS A 108 1.07 7.97 1.32
N GLN A 109 1.39 9.02 2.06
CA GLN A 109 1.36 9.03 3.51
C GLN A 109 -0.08 9.21 4.03
N PHE A 110 -0.45 8.39 5.02
CA PHE A 110 -1.76 8.38 5.70
C PHE A 110 -1.55 8.29 7.21
#